data_AF-A0A1I6T9A4-F1
#
_entry.id   AF-A0A1I6T9A4-F1
#
_cell.length_a   1.000
_cell.length_b   1.000
_cell.length_c   1.000
_cell.angle_alpha   90.00
_cell.angle_beta   90.00
_cell.angle_gamma   90.00
#
_symmetry.space_group_name_H-M   'P 1'
#
loop_
_entity.id
_entity.type
_entity.pdbx_description
1 polymer ?
#
loop_
_entity_poly.entity_id
_entity_poly.type
_entity_poly.pdbx_seq_one_letter_code
_entity_poly.pdbx_strand_id
1 'polypeptide(L)'
;MIAKEVGVTKPAIYYYFSSKEELIKELFKVIVKEINFSKFFSICKYSKENFETQLIHDGIHMIQVQKKDVYYSKILNEYVVLSMREEKYGDWLQEILQDYLEGFIEILHFGVELGVLKNEKIEAKAQLLTLVVEGLDKYVGSSFNLHVEEIWRLTVKSIL
;
A
#
# COMPACT_ATOMS: atom_id res chain seq x y z
N MET A 1 -11.54 7.36 26.55
CA MET A 1 -10.19 7.36 25.94
C MET A 1 -10.20 8.20 24.67
N ILE A 2 -10.90 7.81 23.60
CA ILE A 2 -10.97 8.57 22.34
C ILE A 2 -11.42 10.03 22.55
N ALA A 3 -12.56 10.26 23.21
CA ALA A 3 -13.07 11.60 23.55
C ALA A 3 -12.03 12.49 24.26
N LYS A 4 -11.26 11.91 25.18
CA LYS A 4 -10.20 12.63 25.91
C LYS A 4 -9.04 12.99 24.98
N GLU A 5 -8.64 12.06 24.12
CA GLU A 5 -7.51 12.22 23.19
C GLU A 5 -7.78 13.31 22.14
N VAL A 6 -9.01 13.37 21.63
CA VAL A 6 -9.43 14.34 20.61
C VAL A 6 -10.06 15.61 21.20
N GLY A 7 -10.08 15.76 22.54
CA GLY A 7 -10.56 16.96 23.21
C GLY A 7 -12.07 17.23 23.09
N VAL A 8 -12.90 16.20 22.85
CA VAL A 8 -14.36 16.33 22.73
C VAL A 8 -15.09 15.56 23.82
N THR A 9 -16.40 15.80 23.97
CA THR A 9 -17.22 15.02 24.91
C THR A 9 -17.59 13.66 24.34
N LYS A 10 -17.81 12.67 25.20
CA LYS A 10 -18.30 11.34 24.77
C LYS A 10 -19.62 11.45 23.98
N PRO A 11 -20.64 12.23 24.40
CA PRO A 11 -21.86 12.44 23.60
C PRO A 11 -21.60 13.05 22.22
N ALA A 12 -20.62 13.94 22.07
CA ALA A 12 -20.27 14.50 20.76
C ALA A 12 -19.77 13.42 19.78
N ILE A 13 -19.06 12.40 20.26
CA ILE A 13 -18.69 11.23 19.42
C ILE A 13 -19.93 10.43 19.06
N TYR A 14 -20.77 10.10 20.04
CA TYR A 14 -21.98 9.28 19.81
C TYR A 14 -23.07 9.99 18.99
N TYR A 15 -22.96 11.30 18.79
CA TYR A 15 -23.79 12.03 17.84
C TYR A 15 -23.51 11.61 16.39
N TYR A 16 -22.24 11.29 16.07
CA TYR A 16 -21.83 10.91 14.70
C TYR A 16 -21.73 9.40 14.52
N PHE A 17 -21.49 8.64 15.58
CA PHE A 17 -21.30 7.20 15.52
C PHE A 17 -22.19 6.50 16.54
N SER A 18 -23.08 5.64 16.06
CA SER A 18 -24.02 4.88 16.90
C SER A 18 -23.32 3.87 17.81
N SER A 19 -22.12 3.41 17.44
CA SER A 19 -21.34 2.48 18.24
C SER A 19 -19.83 2.68 18.07
N LYS A 20 -19.05 1.98 18.90
CA LYS A 20 -17.59 1.94 18.78
C LYS A 20 -17.16 1.27 17.47
N GLU A 21 -17.88 0.23 17.06
CA GLU A 21 -17.65 -0.52 15.83
C GLU A 21 -17.87 0.39 14.61
N GLU A 22 -18.93 1.20 14.61
CA GLU A 22 -19.18 2.17 13.53
C GLU A 22 -18.08 3.23 13.44
N LEU A 23 -17.62 3.76 14.58
CA LEU A 23 -16.49 4.68 14.62
C LEU A 23 -15.21 4.05 14.03
N ILE A 24 -14.91 2.80 14.40
CA ILE A 24 -13.74 2.08 13.89
C ILE A 24 -13.86 1.86 12.38
N LYS A 25 -15.05 1.50 11.90
CA LYS A 25 -15.33 1.28 10.48
C LYS A 25 -15.12 2.54 9.65
N GLU A 26 -15.65 3.68 10.09
CA GLU A 26 -15.45 4.95 9.38
C GLU A 26 -13.99 5.43 9.48
N LEU A 27 -13.29 5.16 10.60
CA LEU A 27 -11.87 5.42 10.70
C LEU A 27 -11.07 4.62 9.67
N PHE A 28 -11.32 3.32 9.53
CA PHE A 28 -10.65 2.50 8.54
C PHE A 28 -10.91 2.96 7.11
N LYS A 29 -12.14 3.35 6.81
CA LYS A 29 -12.49 3.94 5.51
C LYS A 29 -11.69 5.21 5.18
N VAL A 30 -11.39 6.04 6.19
CA VAL A 30 -10.52 7.21 6.01
C VAL A 30 -9.07 6.78 5.79
N ILE A 31 -8.57 5.84 6.59
CA ILE A 31 -7.18 5.35 6.49
C ILE A 31 -6.92 4.70 5.13
N VAL A 32 -7.82 3.84 4.66
CA VAL A 32 -7.69 3.14 3.37
C VAL A 32 -7.58 4.12 2.20
N LYS A 33 -8.31 5.23 2.23
CA LYS A 33 -8.22 6.28 1.20
C LYS A 33 -6.85 6.97 1.13
N GLU A 34 -6.11 6.96 2.24
CA GLU A 34 -4.75 7.51 2.30
C GLU A 34 -3.69 6.52 1.78
N ILE A 35 -4.06 5.26 1.58
CA ILE A 35 -3.25 4.22 0.94
C ILE A 35 -3.58 4.24 -0.55
N ASN A 36 -2.74 4.90 -1.33
CA ASN A 36 -2.90 4.97 -2.77
C ASN A 36 -1.54 4.85 -3.46
N PHE A 37 -1.56 4.25 -4.65
CA PHE A 37 -0.39 4.04 -5.48
C PHE A 37 0.33 5.34 -5.82
N SER A 38 -0.44 6.36 -6.20
CA SER A 38 0.07 7.65 -6.70
C SER A 38 0.93 8.43 -5.70
N LYS A 39 0.78 8.16 -4.40
CA LYS A 39 1.58 8.75 -3.32
C LYS A 39 3.05 8.39 -3.41
N PHE A 40 3.36 7.21 -3.94
CA PHE A 40 4.72 6.67 -4.01
C PHE A 40 5.23 6.55 -5.44
N PHE A 41 4.35 6.15 -6.36
CA PHE A 41 4.71 5.89 -7.74
C PHE A 41 4.03 6.92 -8.65
N SER A 42 4.81 7.61 -9.48
CA SER A 42 4.27 8.61 -10.41
C SER A 42 4.95 8.45 -11.76
N ILE A 43 4.17 8.05 -12.77
CA ILE A 43 4.64 7.80 -14.14
C ILE A 43 5.46 8.95 -14.73
N CYS A 44 5.12 10.20 -14.39
CA CYS A 44 5.82 11.40 -14.85
C CYS A 44 7.29 11.52 -14.40
N LYS A 45 7.73 10.71 -13.42
CA LYS A 45 9.13 10.67 -12.95
C LYS A 45 10.00 9.69 -13.72
N TYR A 46 9.39 8.84 -14.54
CA TYR A 46 10.08 7.77 -15.26
C TYR A 46 10.55 8.26 -16.62
N SER A 47 11.75 7.85 -16.99
CA SER A 47 12.38 8.08 -18.28
C SER A 47 13.15 6.83 -18.69
N LYS A 48 13.62 6.81 -19.94
CA LYS A 48 14.41 5.71 -20.47
C LYS A 48 15.70 5.48 -19.67
N GLU A 49 16.29 6.55 -19.13
CA GLU A 49 17.58 6.54 -18.44
C GLU A 49 17.46 6.12 -16.97
N ASN A 50 16.29 6.34 -16.36
CA ASN A 50 16.12 6.15 -14.92
C ASN A 50 15.07 5.10 -14.54
N PHE A 51 14.44 4.42 -15.49
CA PHE A 51 13.27 3.58 -15.22
C PHE A 51 13.49 2.58 -14.06
N GLU A 52 14.56 1.78 -14.13
CA GLU A 52 14.92 0.82 -13.08
C GLU A 52 15.22 1.52 -11.76
N THR A 53 16.09 2.53 -11.79
CA THR A 53 16.59 3.19 -10.58
C THR A 53 15.47 3.95 -9.88
N GLN A 54 14.53 4.53 -10.64
CA GLN A 54 13.35 5.22 -10.14
C GLN A 54 12.36 4.22 -9.52
N LEU A 55 12.07 3.09 -10.18
CA LEU A 55 11.15 2.07 -9.63
C LEU A 55 11.69 1.49 -8.32
N ILE A 56 13.00 1.22 -8.28
CA ILE A 56 13.69 0.79 -7.06
C ILE A 56 13.59 1.87 -5.97
N HIS A 57 13.88 3.13 -6.33
CA HIS A 57 13.84 4.25 -5.39
C HIS A 57 12.44 4.43 -4.79
N ASP A 58 11.40 4.45 -5.61
CA ASP A 58 10.02 4.72 -5.18
C ASP A 58 9.53 3.64 -4.19
N GLY A 59 9.79 2.36 -4.48
CA GLY A 59 9.41 1.28 -3.56
C GLY A 59 10.24 1.29 -2.27
N ILE A 60 11.52 1.64 -2.31
CA ILE A 60 12.32 1.81 -1.08
C ILE A 60 11.82 2.99 -0.25
N HIS A 61 11.50 4.11 -0.89
CA HIS A 61 10.92 5.27 -0.23
C HIS A 61 9.61 4.89 0.46
N MET A 62 8.73 4.16 -0.23
CA MET A 62 7.48 3.63 0.35
C MET A 62 7.76 2.79 1.62
N ILE A 63 8.65 1.80 1.53
CA ILE A 63 9.05 0.95 2.67
C ILE A 63 9.58 1.79 3.84
N GLN A 64 10.40 2.81 3.55
CA GLN A 64 10.98 3.67 4.59
C GLN A 64 9.94 4.56 5.26
N VAL A 65 8.96 5.08 4.51
CA VAL A 65 7.84 5.85 5.07
C VAL A 65 7.01 4.97 6.00
N GLN A 66 6.67 3.75 5.55
CA GLN A 66 5.90 2.79 6.34
C GLN A 66 6.64 2.38 7.62
N LYS A 67 7.96 2.12 7.55
CA LYS A 67 8.80 1.79 8.71
C LYS A 67 8.83 2.91 9.77
N LYS A 68 8.70 4.17 9.37
CA LYS A 68 8.74 5.32 10.29
C LYS A 68 7.42 5.53 11.03
N ASP A 69 6.32 5.03 10.48
CA ASP A 69 5.02 5.11 11.14
C ASP A 69 4.86 3.95 12.14
N VAL A 70 4.99 4.28 13.43
CA VAL A 70 4.90 3.33 14.54
C VAL A 70 3.51 2.69 14.71
N TYR A 71 2.48 3.23 14.04
CA TYR A 71 1.11 2.74 14.10
C TYR A 71 0.70 1.97 12.85
N TYR A 72 1.35 2.22 11.70
CA TYR A 72 1.00 1.63 10.40
C TYR A 72 0.80 0.10 10.47
N SER A 73 1.83 -0.63 10.91
CA SER A 73 1.76 -2.10 10.98
C SER A 73 0.69 -2.60 11.94
N LYS A 74 0.43 -1.88 13.04
CA LYS A 74 -0.61 -2.27 14.00
C LYS A 74 -2.00 -2.09 13.40
N ILE A 75 -2.22 -0.98 12.71
CA ILE A 75 -3.48 -0.65 12.04
C ILE A 75 -3.75 -1.65 10.92
N LEU A 76 -2.76 -1.93 10.06
CA LEU A 76 -2.90 -2.90 8.98
C LEU A 76 -3.12 -4.32 9.49
N ASN A 77 -2.44 -4.75 10.55
CA ASN A 77 -2.67 -6.08 11.10
C ASN A 77 -4.09 -6.24 11.65
N GLU A 78 -4.60 -5.24 12.37
CA GLU A 78 -5.99 -5.26 12.86
C GLU A 78 -6.98 -5.28 11.68
N TYR A 79 -6.69 -4.49 10.65
CA TYR A 79 -7.50 -4.44 9.44
C TYR A 79 -7.59 -5.79 8.74
N VAL A 80 -6.47 -6.50 8.59
CA VAL A 80 -6.43 -7.86 8.00
C VAL A 80 -7.25 -8.84 8.84
N VAL A 81 -7.22 -8.74 10.17
CA VAL A 81 -8.05 -9.59 11.04
C VAL A 81 -9.54 -9.30 10.86
N LEU A 82 -9.91 -8.03 10.68
CA LEU A 82 -11.29 -7.61 10.45
C LEU A 82 -11.80 -8.02 9.06
N SER A 83 -10.97 -7.95 8.01
CA SER A 83 -11.34 -8.37 6.66
C SER A 83 -11.65 -9.86 6.53
N MET A 84 -11.10 -10.69 7.42
CA MET A 84 -11.45 -12.11 7.49
C MET A 84 -12.84 -12.38 8.09
N ARG A 85 -13.45 -11.38 8.75
CA ARG A 85 -14.70 -11.53 9.51
C ARG A 85 -15.86 -10.75 8.92
N GLU A 86 -15.55 -9.63 8.26
CA GLU A 86 -16.53 -8.71 7.70
C GLU A 86 -16.18 -8.36 6.25
N GLU A 87 -17.04 -8.76 5.32
CA GLU A 87 -16.87 -8.66 3.85
C GLU A 87 -16.42 -7.27 3.39
N LYS A 88 -17.00 -6.22 3.98
CA LYS A 88 -16.73 -4.83 3.59
C LYS A 88 -15.27 -4.39 3.79
N TYR A 89 -14.56 -4.94 4.76
CA TYR A 89 -13.12 -4.67 4.92
C TYR A 89 -12.29 -5.45 3.90
N GLY A 90 -12.79 -6.59 3.42
CA GLY A 90 -12.24 -7.33 2.29
C GLY A 90 -12.33 -6.52 1.00
N ASP A 91 -13.50 -5.96 0.69
CA ASP A 91 -13.72 -5.14 -0.52
C ASP A 91 -12.74 -3.97 -0.61
N TRP A 92 -12.57 -3.24 0.48
CA TRP A 92 -11.63 -2.12 0.56
C TRP A 92 -10.15 -2.54 0.42
N LEU A 93 -9.76 -3.72 0.90
CA LEU A 93 -8.42 -4.25 0.64
C LEU A 93 -8.24 -4.56 -0.84
N GLN A 94 -9.26 -5.14 -1.46
CA GLN A 94 -9.27 -5.45 -2.89
C GLN A 94 -9.19 -4.17 -3.73
N GLU A 95 -9.87 -3.10 -3.34
CA GLU A 95 -9.76 -1.78 -3.98
C GLU A 95 -8.32 -1.24 -3.95
N ILE A 96 -7.63 -1.33 -2.81
CA ILE A 96 -6.21 -0.93 -2.70
C ILE A 96 -5.34 -1.79 -3.63
N LEU A 97 -5.49 -3.12 -3.59
CA LEU A 97 -4.69 -4.02 -4.41
C LEU A 97 -4.92 -3.80 -5.90
N GLN A 98 -6.16 -3.48 -6.28
CA GLN A 98 -6.51 -3.13 -7.65
C GLN A 98 -5.85 -1.82 -8.09
N ASP A 99 -5.86 -0.77 -7.25
CA ASP A 99 -5.18 0.51 -7.52
C ASP A 99 -3.68 0.31 -7.77
N TYR A 100 -3.02 -0.50 -6.93
CA TYR A 100 -1.61 -0.84 -7.12
C TYR A 100 -1.36 -1.66 -8.39
N LEU A 101 -2.22 -2.65 -8.68
CA LEU A 101 -2.10 -3.46 -9.89
C LEU A 101 -2.22 -2.61 -11.15
N GLU A 102 -3.25 -1.77 -11.24
CA GLU A 102 -3.48 -0.87 -12.37
C GLU A 102 -2.33 0.12 -12.55
N GLY A 103 -1.87 0.73 -11.45
CA GLY A 103 -0.73 1.64 -11.48
C GLY A 103 0.57 0.97 -11.96
N PHE A 104 0.85 -0.26 -11.51
CA PHE A 104 2.02 -0.99 -12.01
C PHE A 104 1.88 -1.42 -13.47
N ILE A 105 0.68 -1.81 -13.92
CA ILE A 105 0.41 -2.08 -15.34
C ILE A 105 0.74 -0.84 -16.17
N GLU A 106 0.27 0.34 -15.74
CA GLU A 106 0.53 1.61 -16.43
C GLU A 106 2.03 1.93 -16.51
N ILE A 107 2.76 1.84 -15.40
CA ILE A 107 4.20 2.09 -15.38
C ILE A 107 4.95 1.10 -16.27
N LEU A 108 4.63 -0.19 -16.23
CA LEU A 108 5.33 -1.20 -17.02
C LEU A 108 5.04 -1.06 -18.51
N HIS A 109 3.80 -0.72 -18.91
CA HIS A 109 3.51 -0.38 -20.30
C HIS A 109 4.26 0.87 -20.75
N PHE A 110 4.36 1.89 -19.91
CA PHE A 110 5.19 3.06 -20.23
C PHE A 110 6.67 2.70 -20.41
N GLY A 111 7.20 1.76 -19.63
CA GLY A 111 8.54 1.22 -19.85
C GLY A 111 8.70 0.48 -21.20
N VAL A 112 7.64 -0.17 -21.68
CA VAL A 112 7.62 -0.77 -23.04
C VAL A 112 7.67 0.34 -24.10
N GLU A 113 6.88 1.40 -23.94
CA GLU A 113 6.86 2.56 -24.86
C GLU A 113 8.21 3.27 -24.93
N LEU A 114 8.89 3.41 -23.79
CA LEU A 114 10.25 3.95 -23.70
C LEU A 114 11.33 3.02 -24.30
N GLY A 115 10.97 1.77 -24.60
CA GLY A 115 11.88 0.75 -25.10
C GLY A 115 12.87 0.22 -24.06
N VAL A 116 12.58 0.39 -22.77
CA VAL A 116 13.36 -0.20 -21.66
C VAL A 116 12.86 -1.58 -21.25
N LEU A 117 11.63 -1.93 -21.63
CA LEU A 117 11.01 -3.23 -21.36
C LEU A 117 10.55 -3.91 -22.64
N LYS A 118 10.57 -5.25 -22.64
CA LYS A 118 9.85 -6.05 -23.63
C LYS A 118 8.38 -6.15 -23.27
N ASN A 119 7.50 -6.11 -24.28
CA ASN A 119 6.07 -6.34 -24.14
C ASN A 119 5.75 -7.83 -23.91
N GLU A 120 6.18 -8.36 -22.77
CA GLU A 120 6.01 -9.76 -22.42
C GLU A 120 5.57 -9.88 -20.96
N LYS A 121 4.41 -10.52 -20.77
CA LYS A 121 3.85 -10.87 -19.45
C LYS A 121 3.71 -9.65 -18.51
N ILE A 122 3.32 -8.50 -19.06
CA ILE A 122 3.22 -7.24 -18.30
C ILE A 122 2.26 -7.38 -17.11
N GLU A 123 1.09 -8.00 -17.30
CA GLU A 123 0.14 -8.19 -16.22
C GLU A 123 0.72 -9.07 -15.11
N ALA A 124 1.40 -10.17 -15.45
CA ALA A 124 2.01 -11.05 -14.46
C ALA A 124 3.16 -10.37 -13.69
N LYS A 125 3.94 -9.51 -14.36
CA LYS A 125 4.98 -8.69 -13.71
C LYS A 125 4.37 -7.66 -12.77
N ALA A 126 3.29 -7.00 -13.17
CA ALA A 126 2.56 -6.06 -12.31
C ALA A 126 1.93 -6.75 -11.09
N GLN A 127 1.34 -7.93 -11.30
CA GLN A 127 0.85 -8.78 -10.21
C GLN A 127 1.96 -9.16 -9.24
N LEU A 128 3.14 -9.53 -9.73
CA LEU A 128 4.29 -9.83 -8.89
C LEU A 128 4.70 -8.62 -8.03
N LEU A 129 4.80 -7.42 -8.62
CA LEU A 129 5.07 -6.19 -7.86
C LEU A 129 4.01 -5.94 -6.79
N THR A 130 2.74 -6.06 -7.14
CA THR A 130 1.59 -5.86 -6.24
C THR A 130 1.65 -6.82 -5.04
N LEU A 131 1.88 -8.11 -5.30
CA LEU A 131 2.02 -9.13 -4.24
C LEU A 131 3.25 -8.89 -3.36
N VAL A 132 4.34 -8.40 -3.93
CA VAL A 132 5.51 -8.02 -3.14
C VAL A 132 5.16 -6.85 -2.23
N VAL A 133 4.51 -5.78 -2.72
CA VAL A 133 4.06 -4.68 -1.86
C VAL A 133 3.15 -5.18 -0.73
N GLU A 134 2.12 -5.97 -1.05
CA GLU A 134 1.21 -6.54 -0.05
C GLU A 134 1.96 -7.40 0.99
N GLY A 135 2.92 -8.20 0.53
CA GLY A 135 3.77 -9.00 1.40
C GLY A 135 4.62 -8.13 2.31
N LEU A 136 5.23 -7.08 1.78
CA LEU A 136 6.05 -6.15 2.56
C LEU A 136 5.24 -5.46 3.65
N ASP A 137 4.02 -4.99 3.35
CA ASP A 137 3.13 -4.34 4.31
C ASP A 137 2.86 -5.20 5.57
N LYS A 138 2.75 -6.53 5.41
CA LYS A 138 2.50 -7.46 6.51
C LYS A 138 3.70 -7.64 7.44
N TYR A 139 4.91 -7.51 6.92
CA TYR A 139 6.13 -7.84 7.67
C TYR A 139 6.97 -6.63 8.07
N VAL A 140 6.71 -5.45 7.49
CA VAL A 140 7.29 -4.19 7.95
C VAL A 140 6.91 -3.98 9.42
N GLY A 141 7.90 -3.96 10.31
CA GLY A 141 7.68 -3.80 11.76
C GLY A 141 7.41 -5.10 12.54
N SER A 142 7.42 -6.25 11.88
CA SER A 142 7.36 -7.55 12.56
C SER A 142 8.72 -7.91 13.19
N SER A 143 8.73 -8.85 14.14
CA SER A 143 9.97 -9.43 14.68
C SER A 143 10.71 -10.31 13.68
N PHE A 144 10.09 -10.59 12.52
CA PHE A 144 10.69 -11.34 11.43
C PHE A 144 11.58 -10.39 10.62
N ASN A 145 12.90 -10.54 10.80
CA ASN A 145 13.89 -9.66 10.19
C ASN A 145 14.05 -9.96 8.69
N LEU A 146 13.16 -9.38 7.87
CA LEU A 146 13.24 -9.46 6.42
C LEU A 146 14.09 -8.34 5.84
N HIS A 147 14.92 -8.67 4.85
CA HIS A 147 15.64 -7.70 4.02
C HIS A 147 14.70 -7.07 2.98
N VAL A 148 13.63 -6.41 3.45
CA VAL A 148 12.52 -5.89 2.63
C VAL A 148 12.96 -4.99 1.47
N GLU A 149 13.98 -4.16 1.69
CA GLU A 149 14.54 -3.29 0.65
C GLU A 149 15.31 -4.08 -0.42
N GLU A 150 15.97 -5.16 -0.03
CA GLU A 150 16.68 -6.04 -0.96
C GLU A 150 15.69 -6.90 -1.76
N ILE A 151 14.64 -7.40 -1.12
CA ILE A 151 13.56 -8.13 -1.80
C ILE A 151 12.94 -7.25 -2.89
N TRP A 152 12.67 -5.98 -2.60
CA TRP A 152 12.16 -5.04 -3.62
C TRP A 152 13.15 -4.88 -4.78
N ARG A 153 14.43 -4.62 -4.49
CA ARG A 153 15.48 -4.48 -5.51
C ARG A 153 15.57 -5.70 -6.41
N LEU A 154 15.60 -6.90 -5.83
CA LEU A 154 15.68 -8.16 -6.57
C LEU A 154 14.44 -8.39 -7.43
N THR A 155 13.26 -8.07 -6.90
CA THR A 155 11.99 -8.18 -7.63
C THR A 155 12.00 -7.29 -8.86
N VAL A 156 12.31 -6.00 -8.70
CA VAL A 156 12.39 -5.06 -9.83
C VAL A 156 13.39 -5.56 -10.88
N LYS A 157 14.60 -5.95 -10.48
CA LYS A 157 15.62 -6.47 -11.41
C LYS A 157 15.22 -7.74 -12.15
N SER A 158 14.33 -8.56 -11.57
CA SER A 158 13.87 -9.80 -12.19
C SER A 158 12.80 -9.61 -13.26
N ILE A 159 12.08 -8.47 -13.21
CA ILE A 159 10.98 -8.18 -14.13
C ILE A 159 11.39 -7.23 -15.26
N LEU A 160 12.47 -6.47 -15.08
CA LEU A 160 13.04 -5.62 -16.12
C LEU A 160 13.90 -6.44 -17.08
#